data_AF-A0A925HC78-F1
#
_entry.id   AF-A0A925HC78-F1
#
_cell.length_a   1.000
_cell.length_b   1.000
_cell.length_c   1.000
_cell.angle_alpha   90.00
_cell.angle_beta   90.00
_cell.angle_gamma   90.00
#
_symmetry.space_group_name_H-M   'P 1'
#
loop_
_entity.id
_entity.type
_entity.pdbx_description
1 polymer ?
#
loop_
_entity_poly.entity_id
_entity_poly.type
_entity_poly.pdbx_seq_one_letter_code
_entity_poly.pdbx_strand_id
1 'polypeptide(L)'
;MVVAPKADGWAVKREGSSRTRVFNTQADAIKAATKTARDSQSEVVIHRKDGRIQEKVSISRADSMMLDVWKSTHREKSHSKRH
;
A
#
# COMPACT_ATOMS: atom_id res chain seq x y z
N MET A 1 7.37 -5.90 5.06
CA MET A 1 6.41 -6.29 3.98
C MET A 1 6.85 -5.58 2.72
N VAL A 2 6.89 -6.28 1.59
CA VAL A 2 7.37 -5.74 0.32
C VAL A 2 6.29 -5.90 -0.74
N VAL A 3 5.90 -4.79 -1.36
CA VAL A 3 5.01 -4.73 -2.52
C VAL A 3 5.89 -4.43 -3.74
N ALA A 4 5.87 -5.32 -4.72
CA ALA A 4 6.68 -5.19 -5.93
C ALA A 4 5.88 -5.57 -7.19
N PRO A 5 6.15 -4.91 -8.33
CA PRO A 5 5.53 -5.30 -9.59
C PRO A 5 5.98 -6.70 -10.01
N LYS A 6 5.04 -7.48 -10.55
CA LYS A 6 5.25 -8.81 -11.13
C LYS A 6 4.62 -8.83 -12.54
N ALA A 7 4.98 -9.82 -13.36
CA ALA A 7 4.46 -9.99 -14.73
C ALA A 7 2.93 -9.81 -14.80
N ASP A 8 2.20 -10.48 -13.92
CA ASP A 8 0.72 -10.49 -13.91
C ASP A 8 0.08 -9.49 -12.93
N GLY A 9 0.85 -8.57 -12.34
CA GLY A 9 0.30 -7.61 -11.38
C GLY A 9 1.27 -7.18 -10.29
N TRP A 10 0.86 -7.36 -9.04
CA TRP A 10 1.51 -6.82 -7.85
C TRP A 10 1.69 -7.89 -6.79
N ALA A 11 2.95 -8.22 -6.48
CA ALA A 11 3.30 -9.20 -5.49
C ALA A 11 3.51 -8.54 -4.12
N VAL A 12 2.88 -9.11 -3.09
CA VAL A 12 3.08 -8.76 -1.68
C VAL A 12 3.79 -9.92 -1.00
N LYS A 13 4.97 -9.65 -0.45
CA LYS A 13 5.79 -10.61 0.27
C LYS A 13 6.05 -10.13 1.70
N ARG A 14 5.90 -11.03 2.66
CA ARG A 14 6.31 -10.79 4.04
C ARG A 14 7.78 -11.15 4.18
N GLU A 15 8.57 -10.28 4.80
CA GLU A 15 9.97 -10.57 5.11
C GLU A 15 10.04 -11.76 6.08
N GLY A 16 10.91 -12.73 5.77
CA GLY A 16 10.99 -14.00 6.50
C GLY A 16 9.89 -15.02 6.16
N SER A 17 8.99 -14.75 5.22
CA SER A 17 7.98 -15.72 4.77
C SER A 17 8.17 -16.12 3.31
N SER A 18 7.98 -17.41 3.04
CA SER A 18 7.91 -17.96 1.68
C SER A 18 6.58 -17.64 0.98
N ARG A 19 5.57 -17.16 1.73
CA ARG A 19 4.24 -16.85 1.18
C ARG A 19 4.27 -15.50 0.46
N THR A 20 3.91 -15.54 -0.81
CA THR A 20 3.73 -14.35 -1.66
C THR A 20 2.30 -14.33 -2.18
N ARG A 21 1.63 -13.18 -2.07
CA ARG A 21 0.27 -12.97 -2.59
C ARG A 21 0.35 -12.06 -3.80
N VAL A 22 -0.38 -12.37 -4.87
CA VAL A 22 -0.43 -11.56 -6.09
C VAL A 22 -1.79 -10.88 -6.20
N PHE A 23 -1.78 -9.62 -6.60
CA PHE A 23 -2.94 -8.77 -6.80
C PHE A 23 -2.91 -8.14 -8.19
N ASN A 24 -4.08 -7.91 -8.78
CA ASN A 24 -4.18 -7.33 -10.12
C ASN A 24 -3.77 -5.85 -10.12
N THR A 25 -4.03 -5.12 -9.02
CA THR A 25 -3.77 -3.68 -8.92
C THR A 25 -2.86 -3.34 -7.75
N GLN A 26 -2.12 -2.23 -7.90
CA GLN A 26 -1.24 -1.72 -6.85
C GLN A 26 -2.01 -1.35 -5.60
N ALA A 27 -3.18 -0.72 -5.77
CA ALA A 27 -4.02 -0.29 -4.66
C ALA A 27 -4.47 -1.46 -3.79
N ASP A 28 -4.83 -2.60 -4.41
CA ASP A 28 -5.25 -3.79 -3.66
C ASP A 28 -4.07 -4.44 -2.93
N ALA A 29 -2.91 -4.51 -3.58
CA ALA A 29 -1.67 -4.97 -2.96
C ALA A 29 -1.27 -4.12 -1.75
N ILE A 30 -1.36 -2.80 -1.86
CA ILE A 30 -1.08 -1.87 -0.75
C ILE A 30 -2.08 -2.11 0.38
N LYS A 31 -3.39 -2.15 0.10
CA LYS A 31 -4.41 -2.41 1.14
C LYS A 31 -4.13 -3.72 1.90
N ALA A 32 -3.81 -4.79 1.18
CA ALA A 32 -3.50 -6.08 1.79
C ALA A 32 -2.21 -6.04 2.61
N ALA A 33 -1.15 -5.44 2.08
CA ALA A 33 0.13 -5.27 2.77
C ALA A 33 -0.03 -4.45 4.05
N THR A 34 -0.75 -3.32 3.99
CA THR A 34 -1.05 -2.45 5.12
C THR A 34 -1.86 -3.18 6.19
N LYS A 35 -2.90 -3.94 5.81
CA LYS A 35 -3.70 -4.71 6.77
C LYS A 35 -2.84 -5.71 7.54
N THR A 36 -1.99 -6.47 6.86
CA THR A 36 -1.14 -7.47 7.51
C THR A 36 0.03 -6.84 8.28
N ALA A 37 0.58 -5.75 7.78
CA ALA A 37 1.58 -4.95 8.48
C ALA A 37 1.05 -4.38 9.80
N ARG A 38 -0.20 -3.92 9.83
CA ARG A 38 -0.86 -3.42 11.05
C ARG A 38 -1.04 -4.52 12.09
N ASP A 39 -1.53 -5.67 11.66
CA ASP A 39 -1.78 -6.84 12.52
C ASP A 39 -0.49 -7.38 13.15
N SER A 40 0.58 -7.42 12.37
CA SER A 40 1.85 -7.99 12.81
C SER A 40 2.96 -6.97 13.08
N GLN A 41 2.60 -5.68 13.21
CA GLN A 41 3.51 -4.57 13.53
C GLN A 41 4.77 -4.52 12.64
N SER A 42 4.60 -4.74 11.33
CA SER A 42 5.70 -4.79 10.36
C SER A 42 5.67 -3.56 9.44
N GLU A 43 6.79 -3.19 8.82
CA GLU A 43 6.85 -2.07 7.88
C GLU A 43 6.39 -2.47 6.46
N VAL A 44 5.93 -1.52 5.65
CA VAL A 44 5.54 -1.76 4.25
C VAL A 44 6.42 -0.95 3.29
N VAL A 45 7.07 -1.65 2.36
CA VAL A 45 7.91 -1.07 1.30
C VAL A 45 7.21 -1.28 -0.03
N ILE A 46 6.98 -0.21 -0.80
CA ILE A 46 6.30 -0.28 -2.10
C ILE A 46 7.27 0.12 -3.21
N HIS A 47 7.48 -0.77 -4.18
CA HIS A 47 8.25 -0.50 -5.39
C HIS A 47 7.31 -0.02 -6.50
N ARG A 48 7.69 0.98 -7.28
CA ARG A 48 6.90 1.42 -8.45
C ARG A 48 7.34 0.71 -9.73
N LYS A 49 6.43 0.62 -10.71
CA LYS A 49 6.63 -0.10 -11.99
C LYS A 49 7.56 0.64 -12.97
N ASP A 50 7.72 1.95 -12.78
CA ASP A 50 8.44 2.84 -13.71
C ASP A 50 9.97 2.80 -13.65
N GLY A 51 10.59 1.95 -12.81
CA GLY A 51 12.05 1.81 -12.77
C GLY A 51 12.84 3.04 -12.31
N ARG A 52 12.20 4.22 -12.20
CA ARG A 52 12.74 5.42 -11.56
C ARG A 52 12.69 5.23 -10.05
N ILE A 53 13.68 4.51 -9.54
CA ILE A 53 13.97 4.37 -8.11
C ILE A 53 14.41 5.74 -7.61
N GLN A 54 13.47 6.64 -7.32
CA GLN A 54 13.80 7.82 -6.52
C GLN A 54 12.85 8.12 -5.36
N GLU A 55 11.72 7.44 -5.26
CA GLU A 55 10.91 7.48 -4.04
C GLU A 55 10.62 6.06 -3.57
N LYS A 56 11.49 5.56 -2.66
CA LYS A 56 11.06 4.49 -1.76
C LYS A 56 9.95 5.10 -0.91
N VAL A 57 8.69 4.75 -1.18
CA VAL A 57 7.63 5.11 -0.24
C VAL A 57 7.67 4.02 0.82
N SER A 58 8.34 4.34 1.92
CA SER A 58 8.40 3.48 3.11
C SER A 58 7.24 3.89 3.99
N ILE A 59 6.15 3.11 3.94
CA ILE A 59 5.00 3.34 4.82
C ILE A 59 5.33 2.63 6.13
N SER A 60 5.96 3.36 7.04
CA SER A 60 6.10 2.92 8.43
C SER A 60 4.76 3.06 9.15
N ARG A 61 4.61 2.44 10.33
CA ARG A 61 3.38 2.52 11.15
C ARG A 61 2.93 3.97 11.43
N ALA A 62 3.87 4.92 11.41
CA ALA A 62 3.59 6.35 11.55
C ALA A 62 3.02 7.00 10.27
N ASP A 63 3.46 6.56 9.09
CA ASP A 63 3.03 7.07 7.78
C ASP A 63 1.62 6.59 7.40
N SER A 64 1.21 5.41 7.86
CA SER A 64 -0.18 4.94 7.66
C SER A 64 -1.20 5.82 8.37
N MET A 65 -0.84 6.41 9.53
CA MET A 65 -1.70 7.40 10.18
C MET A 65 -1.75 8.69 9.35
N MET A 66 -0.66 9.08 8.68
CA MET A 66 -0.66 10.21 7.74
C MET A 66 -1.51 9.96 6.50
N LEU A 67 -1.63 8.74 5.98
CA LEU A 67 -2.51 8.46 4.84
C LEU A 67 -3.99 8.47 5.23
N ASP A 68 -4.34 7.99 6.42
CA ASP A 68 -5.71 8.06 6.96
C ASP A 68 -6.08 9.49 7.40
N VAL A 69 -5.12 10.21 8.00
CA VAL A 69 -5.24 11.63 8.33
C VAL A 69 -5.32 12.45 7.05
N TRP A 70 -4.43 12.27 6.07
CA TRP A 70 -4.50 12.98 4.78
C TRP A 70 -5.80 12.67 4.03
N LYS A 71 -6.29 11.42 3.99
CA LYS A 71 -7.61 11.11 3.44
C LYS A 71 -8.77 11.77 4.23
N SER A 72 -8.61 11.96 5.53
CA SER A 72 -9.60 12.65 6.39
C SER A 72 -9.50 14.18 6.29
N THR A 73 -8.30 14.72 6.08
CA THR A 73 -7.99 16.16 6.02
C THR A 73 -8.10 16.71 4.59
N HIS A 74 -7.92 15.88 3.55
CA HIS A 74 -8.29 16.14 2.14
C HIS A 74 -9.67 15.56 1.79
N ARG A 75 -10.63 15.63 2.73
CA ARG A 75 -12.04 15.52 2.39
C ARG A 75 -12.52 16.88 1.90
N GLU A 76 -12.25 17.19 0.63
CA GLU A 76 -13.01 18.24 -0.05
C GLU A 76 -13.71 17.68 -1.29
N LYS A 77 -15.05 17.77 -1.24
CA LYS A 77 -16.03 17.75 -2.34
C LYS A 77 -16.06 16.51 -3.23
N SER A 78 -16.97 15.59 -2.91
CA SER A 78 -17.93 15.04 -3.90
C SER A 78 -18.95 14.13 -3.21
N HIS A 79 -20.05 14.70 -2.76
CA HIS A 79 -21.36 14.03 -2.78
C HIS A 79 -22.41 15.14 -2.90
N SER A 80 -22.51 15.73 -4.09
CA SER A 80 -23.70 16.43 -4.55
C SER A 80 -24.36 15.53 -5.59
N LYS A 81 -25.39 14.80 -5.15
CA LYS A 81 -26.67 14.63 -5.85
C LYS A 81 -27.58 13.70 -5.04
N ARG A 82 -28.60 14.33 -4.48
CA ARG A 82 -29.99 13.91 -4.21
C ARG A 82 -30.30 12.41 -4.35
N HIS A 83 -30.90 11.83 -3.32
CA HIS A 83 -32.36 11.69 -3.26
C HIS A 83 -32.84 11.82 -1.82
#